data_AF-A0A8B7DDE4-F1
#
_entry.id   AF-A0A8B7DDE4-F1
#
_cell.length_a   1.000
_cell.length_b   1.000
_cell.length_c   1.000
_cell.angle_alpha   90.00
_cell.angle_beta   90.00
_cell.angle_gamma   90.00
#
_symmetry.space_group_name_H-M   'P 1'
#
loop_
_entity.id
_entity.type
_entity.pdbx_description
1 polymer ?
#
loop_
_entity_poly.entity_id
_entity_poly.type
_entity_poly.pdbx_seq_one_letter_code
_entity_poly.pdbx_strand_id
1 'polypeptide(L)'
;MLIFYATKPEIVYDNKKHEFRQFGTTDGKTLLPIYVVGILLAIILFWTKNDWWIQQFINEVKSANALNAFAVVIHTGKQLELSDAIAINNMYSSLLYIHQKTLGCDKLKILIETPSGQGTEMFAKIEDLCKFMEKFYKHPNDTIKNRFGLCIDTCHIFASGYDIRKKLALNYIFKIIDKSIGIDKIKLFHVNDSKKELGSKIDRHENIGYGKIGKNSIVNIVKFIKKMGIPIILETPKRSDLVKNKWE
;
A
#
# COMPACT_ATOMS: atom_id res chain seq x y z
N MET A 1 -11.11 10.39 4.97
CA MET A 1 -10.48 9.20 5.55
C MET A 1 -11.32 7.97 5.20
N LEU A 2 -10.84 7.12 4.29
CA LEU A 2 -11.42 5.78 4.14
C LEU A 2 -10.73 4.87 5.16
N ILE A 3 -11.50 4.33 6.09
CA ILE A 3 -11.03 3.31 7.04
C ILE A 3 -11.35 1.95 6.41
N PHE A 4 -10.33 1.16 6.12
CA PHE A 4 -10.50 -0.21 5.67
C PHE A 4 -10.23 -1.14 6.86
N TYR A 5 -11.18 -2.04 7.13
CA TYR A 5 -11.00 -3.08 8.12
C TYR A 5 -10.30 -4.26 7.45
N ALA A 6 -9.02 -4.49 7.76
CA ALA A 6 -8.39 -5.75 7.36
C ALA A 6 -8.56 -6.75 8.50
N THR A 7 -9.18 -7.88 8.18
CA THR A 7 -9.22 -9.02 9.09
C THR A 7 -7.90 -9.79 8.94
N LYS A 8 -7.53 -10.63 9.93
CA LYS A 8 -6.58 -11.72 9.63
C LYS A 8 -7.15 -12.47 8.42
N PRO A 9 -6.51 -12.43 7.24
CA PRO A 9 -7.22 -12.62 5.99
C PRO A 9 -7.51 -14.10 5.74
N GLU A 10 -8.72 -14.52 6.03
CA GLU A 10 -9.34 -15.57 5.23
C GLU A 10 -10.09 -14.95 4.06
N ILE A 11 -9.33 -14.42 3.08
CA ILE A 11 -9.85 -14.35 1.72
C ILE A 11 -9.98 -15.81 1.25
N VAL A 12 -11.20 -16.34 1.28
CA VAL A 12 -11.51 -17.67 0.77
C VAL A 12 -11.99 -17.50 -0.66
N TYR A 13 -11.27 -18.11 -1.59
CA TYR A 13 -11.79 -18.35 -2.92
C TYR A 13 -12.83 -19.48 -2.80
N ASP A 14 -14.11 -19.12 -2.95
CA ASP A 14 -15.19 -20.10 -2.96
C ASP A 14 -15.11 -20.87 -4.28
N ASN A 15 -14.55 -22.08 -4.23
CA ASN A 15 -14.41 -22.95 -5.41
C ASN A 15 -15.77 -23.28 -6.06
N LYS A 16 -16.87 -23.29 -5.30
CA LYS A 16 -18.21 -23.60 -5.81
C LYS A 16 -18.84 -22.40 -6.51
N LYS A 17 -18.65 -21.20 -5.95
CA LYS A 17 -19.24 -19.96 -6.49
C LYS A 17 -18.30 -19.14 -7.38
N HIS A 18 -17.06 -19.59 -7.52
CA HIS A 18 -16.06 -18.93 -8.34
C HIS A 18 -15.81 -17.46 -7.96
N GLU A 19 -15.98 -17.11 -6.69
CA GLU A 19 -15.87 -15.74 -6.16
C GLU A 19 -14.90 -15.64 -4.98
N PHE A 20 -14.40 -14.44 -4.71
CA PHE A 20 -13.61 -14.14 -3.51
C PHE A 20 -14.52 -13.57 -2.43
N ARG A 21 -14.39 -14.06 -1.19
CA ARG A 21 -15.10 -13.50 -0.03
C ARG A 21 -14.13 -12.95 1.00
N GLN A 22 -14.46 -11.77 1.53
CA GLN A 22 -13.82 -11.20 2.70
C GLN A 22 -14.57 -11.71 3.93
N PHE A 23 -13.96 -12.60 4.73
CA PHE A 23 -14.53 -12.98 6.02
C PHE A 23 -14.05 -12.02 7.12
N GLY A 24 -15.01 -11.43 7.83
CA GLY A 24 -14.84 -10.84 9.15
C GLY A 24 -15.00 -11.91 10.23
N THR A 25 -14.25 -11.79 11.33
CA THR A 25 -14.13 -12.80 12.39
C THR A 25 -15.48 -13.21 13.00
N THR A 26 -15.61 -14.50 13.36
CA THR A 26 -16.82 -15.15 13.90
C THR A 26 -16.81 -15.35 15.42
N ASP A 27 -15.88 -14.74 16.16
CA ASP A 27 -15.61 -15.16 17.54
C ASP A 27 -15.36 -14.04 18.57
N GLY A 28 -15.56 -12.76 18.21
CA GLY A 28 -15.77 -11.68 19.18
C GLY A 28 -14.62 -11.37 20.16
N LYS A 29 -13.42 -11.94 20.00
CA LYS A 29 -12.32 -11.85 20.98
C LYS A 29 -10.96 -11.43 20.41
N THR A 30 -10.88 -10.90 19.19
CA THR A 30 -9.62 -10.36 18.65
C THR A 30 -9.88 -9.03 17.97
N LEU A 31 -9.36 -7.93 18.54
CA LEU A 31 -9.37 -6.63 17.90
C LEU A 31 -8.57 -6.72 16.59
N LEU A 32 -9.26 -6.44 15.49
CA LEU A 32 -8.74 -6.54 14.13
C LEU A 32 -7.71 -5.42 13.89
N PRO A 33 -6.63 -5.66 13.13
CA PRO A 33 -5.74 -4.60 12.71
C PRO A 33 -6.51 -3.63 11.80
N ILE A 34 -6.84 -2.44 12.31
CA ILE A 34 -7.41 -1.38 11.50
C ILE A 34 -6.30 -0.82 10.60
N TYR A 35 -6.63 -0.56 9.33
CA TYR A 35 -5.75 0.13 8.40
C TYR A 35 -6.45 1.41 7.93
N VAL A 36 -5.75 2.53 8.03
CA VAL A 36 -6.24 3.80 7.49
C VAL A 36 -5.47 4.09 6.22
N VAL A 37 -6.17 4.25 5.10
CA VAL A 37 -5.54 4.71 3.86
C VAL A 37 -5.61 6.24 3.84
N GLY A 38 -4.45 6.88 3.99
CA GLY A 38 -4.29 8.32 3.90
C GLY A 38 -3.98 8.72 2.46
N ILE A 39 -4.87 9.49 1.83
CA ILE A 39 -4.61 10.05 0.50
C ILE A 39 -3.71 11.27 0.70
N LEU A 40 -2.40 11.08 0.60
CA LEU A 40 -1.42 12.16 0.68
C LEU A 40 -0.79 12.39 -0.69
N LEU A 41 -1.38 13.31 -1.45
CA LEU A 41 -0.87 13.72 -2.76
C LEU A 41 0.36 14.64 -2.66
N ALA A 42 0.62 15.23 -1.49
CA ALA A 42 1.55 16.35 -1.31
C ALA A 42 2.88 16.00 -0.59
N ILE A 43 3.10 14.75 -0.20
CA ILE A 43 4.22 14.39 0.70
C ILE A 43 5.63 14.64 0.12
N ILE A 44 5.72 14.78 -1.19
CA ILE A 44 6.96 15.05 -1.94
C ILE A 44 7.20 16.56 -2.16
N LEU A 45 6.19 17.40 -2.01
CA LEU A 45 6.31 18.83 -2.29
C LEU A 45 7.06 19.57 -1.17
N PHE A 46 7.44 20.82 -1.43
CA PHE A 46 7.94 21.68 -0.37
C PHE A 46 6.93 21.76 0.75
N TRP A 47 7.43 21.71 1.99
CA TRP A 47 6.57 21.59 3.14
C TRP A 47 7.04 22.42 4.30
N THR A 48 6.08 22.85 5.11
CA THR A 48 6.30 23.49 6.40
C THR A 48 5.54 22.76 7.49
N LYS A 49 5.94 22.95 8.74
CA LYS A 49 5.22 22.40 9.89
C LYS A 49 3.75 22.84 9.97
N ASN A 50 3.37 23.93 9.31
CA ASN A 50 2.01 24.48 9.38
C ASN A 50 1.12 24.02 8.21
N ASP A 51 1.65 23.23 7.28
CA ASP A 51 0.88 22.79 6.13
C ASP A 51 -0.25 21.85 6.56
N TRP A 52 -1.42 22.04 5.95
CA TRP A 52 -2.63 21.32 6.32
C TRP A 52 -2.44 19.79 6.24
N TRP A 53 -1.69 19.29 5.25
CA TRP A 53 -1.50 17.85 5.04
C TRP A 53 -0.57 17.24 6.09
N ILE A 54 0.42 17.98 6.57
CA ILE A 54 1.29 17.57 7.69
C ILE A 54 0.44 17.42 8.95
N GLN A 55 -0.37 18.44 9.26
CA GLN A 55 -1.24 18.44 10.43
C GLN A 55 -2.30 17.34 10.34
N GLN A 56 -2.91 17.18 9.17
CA GLN A 56 -3.86 16.12 8.90
C GLN A 56 -3.22 14.74 9.11
N PHE A 57 -2.02 14.50 8.57
CA PHE A 57 -1.39 13.20 8.71
C PHE A 57 -0.97 12.90 10.16
N ILE A 58 -0.49 13.89 10.90
CA ILE A 58 -0.24 13.74 12.35
C ILE A 58 -1.53 13.33 13.08
N ASN A 59 -2.67 13.94 12.74
CA ASN A 59 -3.97 13.61 13.34
C ASN A 59 -4.45 12.23 12.91
N GLU A 60 -4.26 11.82 11.66
CA GLU A 60 -4.59 10.49 11.17
C GLU A 60 -3.77 9.41 11.87
N VAL A 61 -2.47 9.64 12.07
CA VAL A 61 -1.61 8.74 12.85
C VAL A 61 -2.08 8.61 14.29
N LYS A 62 -2.37 9.73 14.97
CA LYS A 62 -2.86 9.71 16.35
C LYS A 62 -4.22 9.02 16.47
N SER A 63 -5.13 9.29 15.53
CA SER A 63 -6.45 8.67 15.48
C SER A 63 -6.36 7.16 15.22
N ALA A 64 -5.54 6.76 14.25
CA ALA A 64 -5.28 5.35 13.97
C ALA A 64 -4.68 4.63 15.19
N ASN A 65 -3.70 5.25 15.87
CA ASN A 65 -3.14 4.70 17.10
C ASN A 65 -4.19 4.56 18.22
N ALA A 66 -5.06 5.57 18.41
CA ALA A 66 -6.15 5.50 19.39
C ALA A 66 -7.16 4.39 19.09
N LEU A 67 -7.32 4.03 17.81
CA LEU A 67 -8.14 2.90 17.37
C LEU A 67 -7.41 1.55 17.46
N ASN A 68 -6.16 1.51 17.96
CA ASN A 68 -5.29 0.33 17.89
C ASN A 68 -5.12 -0.21 16.47
N ALA A 69 -5.12 0.67 15.48
CA ALA A 69 -4.78 0.33 14.11
C ALA A 69 -3.37 -0.25 14.03
N PHE A 70 -3.17 -1.18 13.10
CA PHE A 70 -1.85 -1.74 12.85
C PHE A 70 -1.01 -0.78 12.03
N ALA A 71 -1.62 -0.11 11.05
CA ALA A 71 -0.90 0.82 10.19
C ALA A 71 -1.76 1.92 9.57
N VAL A 72 -1.07 2.98 9.12
CA VAL A 72 -1.58 3.92 8.12
C VAL A 72 -0.81 3.66 6.82
N VAL A 73 -1.52 3.53 5.71
CA VAL A 73 -0.95 3.35 4.36
C VAL A 73 -0.95 4.70 3.66
N ILE A 74 0.17 5.02 3.01
CA ILE A 74 0.35 6.28 2.27
C ILE A 74 0.91 6.00 0.87
N HIS A 75 0.47 6.80 -0.09
CA HIS A 75 1.11 6.85 -1.40
C HIS A 75 2.40 7.68 -1.35
N THR A 76 3.25 7.48 -2.34
CA THR A 76 4.53 8.19 -2.46
C THR A 76 4.33 9.65 -2.82
N GLY A 77 3.27 10.01 -3.53
CA GLY A 77 2.97 11.38 -3.99
C GLY A 77 3.55 11.69 -5.38
N LYS A 78 3.35 12.92 -5.86
CA LYS A 78 3.79 13.39 -7.20
C LYS A 78 4.86 14.47 -7.07
N GLN A 79 5.97 14.34 -7.80
CA GLN A 79 7.07 15.32 -7.75
C GLN A 79 6.81 16.60 -8.54
N LEU A 80 5.82 16.58 -9.44
CA LEU A 80 5.53 17.69 -10.35
C LEU A 80 6.80 18.13 -11.10
N GLU A 81 7.26 19.35 -10.88
CA GLU A 81 8.44 19.94 -11.52
C GLU A 81 9.71 19.85 -10.64
N LEU A 82 9.62 19.27 -9.44
CA LEU A 82 10.77 19.11 -8.56
C LEU A 82 11.73 18.06 -9.10
N SER A 83 13.02 18.26 -8.83
CA SER A 83 14.03 17.22 -9.07
C SER A 83 13.87 16.07 -8.07
N ASP A 84 14.24 14.86 -8.51
CA ASP A 84 14.18 13.65 -7.67
C ASP A 84 14.88 13.85 -6.31
N ALA A 85 16.01 14.55 -6.28
CA ALA A 85 16.76 14.79 -5.05
C ALA A 85 15.99 15.66 -4.04
N ILE A 86 15.35 16.73 -4.50
CA ILE A 86 14.53 17.61 -3.65
C ILE A 86 13.29 16.84 -3.18
N ALA A 87 12.63 16.17 -4.11
CA ALA A 87 11.42 15.40 -3.88
C ALA A 87 11.61 14.27 -2.84
N ILE A 88 12.69 13.48 -2.99
CA ILE A 88 13.12 12.46 -2.01
C ILE A 88 13.42 13.09 -0.65
N ASN A 89 14.13 14.22 -0.62
CA ASN A 89 14.49 14.88 0.63
C ASN A 89 13.26 15.41 1.37
N ASN A 90 12.30 15.99 0.65
CA ASN A 90 11.05 16.49 1.20
C ASN A 90 10.22 15.37 1.81
N MET A 91 10.02 14.26 1.08
CA MET A 91 9.29 13.10 1.61
C MET A 91 9.98 12.50 2.83
N TYR A 92 11.31 12.35 2.78
CA TYR A 92 12.06 11.81 3.90
C TYR A 92 11.97 12.69 5.15
N SER A 93 12.26 13.99 5.00
CA SER A 93 12.29 14.94 6.12
C SER A 93 10.91 15.18 6.75
N SER A 94 9.84 15.24 5.93
CA SER A 94 8.47 15.37 6.44
C SER A 94 8.04 14.14 7.24
N LEU A 95 8.36 12.94 6.75
CA LEU A 95 8.07 11.69 7.48
C LEU A 95 8.82 11.60 8.80
N LEU A 96 10.08 12.05 8.86
CA LEU A 96 10.83 12.13 10.13
C LEU A 96 10.18 13.13 11.10
N TYR A 97 9.72 14.28 10.60
CA TYR A 97 8.99 15.26 11.40
C TYR A 97 7.67 14.68 11.95
N ILE A 98 6.89 13.99 11.11
CA ILE A 98 5.64 13.34 11.53
C ILE A 98 5.91 12.25 12.58
N HIS A 99 6.96 11.44 12.40
CA HIS A 99 7.39 10.47 13.42
C HIS A 99 7.69 11.18 14.75
N GLN A 100 8.47 12.27 14.73
CA GLN A 100 8.78 13.05 15.93
C GLN A 100 7.52 13.62 16.61
N LYS A 101 6.52 14.07 15.85
CA LYS A 101 5.26 14.61 16.38
C LYS A 101 4.27 13.53 16.83
N THR A 102 4.59 12.27 16.61
CA THR A 102 3.76 11.11 16.96
C THR A 102 4.55 10.05 17.73
N LEU A 103 5.58 10.49 18.47
CA LEU A 103 6.23 9.69 19.51
C LEU A 103 5.16 9.22 20.51
N GLY A 104 5.24 7.95 20.92
CA GLY A 104 4.18 7.28 21.69
C GLY A 104 3.15 6.53 20.84
N CYS A 105 3.16 6.69 19.51
CA CYS A 105 2.38 5.87 18.58
C CYS A 105 3.21 4.74 17.95
N ASP A 106 4.26 4.25 18.63
CA ASP A 106 5.33 3.41 18.03
C ASP A 106 4.87 2.00 17.60
N LYS A 107 3.70 1.56 18.10
CA LYS A 107 3.08 0.30 17.68
C LYS A 107 2.46 0.40 16.28
N LEU A 108 1.98 1.57 15.89
CA LEU A 108 1.41 1.84 14.58
C LEU A 108 2.52 1.97 13.53
N LYS A 109 2.37 1.28 12.39
CA LYS A 109 3.29 1.41 11.25
C LYS A 109 2.82 2.48 10.27
N ILE A 110 3.77 3.10 9.58
CA ILE A 110 3.49 3.88 8.37
C ILE A 110 3.96 3.05 7.19
N LEU A 111 3.03 2.63 6.34
CA LEU A 111 3.33 1.79 5.18
C LEU A 111 3.36 2.66 3.93
N ILE A 112 4.47 2.62 3.21
CA ILE A 112 4.59 3.27 1.90
C ILE A 112 4.12 2.26 0.85
N GLU A 113 3.10 2.65 0.11
CA GLU A 113 2.49 1.81 -0.90
C GLU A 113 3.26 1.89 -2.22
N THR A 114 3.39 0.76 -2.93
CA THR A 114 3.92 0.73 -4.29
C THR A 114 3.04 1.57 -5.22
N PRO A 115 3.60 2.54 -5.96
CA PRO A 115 2.83 3.43 -6.82
C PRO A 115 2.66 2.87 -8.23
N SER A 116 1.60 3.31 -8.91
CA SER A 116 1.35 2.95 -10.32
C SER A 116 2.29 3.69 -11.28
N GLY A 117 2.87 4.80 -10.84
CA GLY A 117 3.70 5.67 -11.67
C GLY A 117 2.88 6.66 -12.49
N GLN A 118 1.66 7.00 -12.06
CA GLN A 118 0.78 7.90 -12.79
C GLN A 118 1.31 9.34 -12.77
N GLY A 119 1.47 9.93 -13.95
CA GLY A 119 2.00 11.29 -14.09
C GLY A 119 3.44 11.37 -13.57
N THR A 120 3.66 12.17 -12.52
CA THR A 120 4.96 12.37 -11.87
C THR A 120 5.06 11.66 -10.52
N GLU A 121 4.30 10.57 -10.33
CA GLU A 121 4.45 9.69 -9.16
C GLU A 121 5.86 9.12 -9.07
N MET A 122 6.48 9.26 -7.90
CA MET A 122 7.82 8.75 -7.66
C MET A 122 7.82 7.26 -7.33
N PHE A 123 8.97 6.62 -7.53
CA PHE A 123 9.26 5.25 -7.10
C PHE A 123 8.42 4.15 -7.76
N ALA A 124 7.98 4.35 -9.01
CA ALA A 124 7.30 3.33 -9.80
C ALA A 124 8.15 2.06 -10.02
N LYS A 125 9.49 2.20 -9.99
CA LYS A 125 10.44 1.09 -9.96
C LYS A 125 10.69 0.65 -8.52
N ILE A 126 10.55 -0.65 -8.25
CA ILE A 126 10.67 -1.22 -6.91
C ILE A 126 12.07 -0.98 -6.32
N GLU A 127 13.11 -0.94 -7.15
CA GLU A 127 14.48 -0.67 -6.74
C GLU A 127 14.61 0.73 -6.14
N ASP A 128 13.97 1.73 -6.74
CA ASP A 128 14.04 3.11 -6.28
C ASP A 128 13.25 3.31 -4.99
N LEU A 129 12.10 2.62 -4.84
CA LEU A 129 11.37 2.55 -3.58
C LEU A 129 12.23 1.90 -2.48
N CYS A 130 12.88 0.78 -2.78
CA CYS A 130 13.74 0.10 -1.82
C CYS A 130 14.91 0.99 -1.37
N LYS A 131 15.60 1.66 -2.31
CA LYS A 131 16.67 2.63 -1.98
C LYS A 131 16.17 3.75 -1.07
N PHE A 132 14.95 4.26 -1.31
CA PHE A 132 14.35 5.25 -0.42
C PHE A 132 14.10 4.69 0.99
N MET A 133 13.52 3.48 1.08
CA MET A 133 13.24 2.82 2.35
C MET A 133 14.50 2.50 3.16
N GLU A 134 15.62 2.18 2.51
CA GLU A 134 16.92 1.97 3.17
C GLU A 134 17.32 3.16 4.05
N LYS A 135 16.92 4.39 3.70
CA LYS A 135 17.21 5.59 4.51
C LYS A 135 16.62 5.48 5.92
N PHE A 136 15.43 4.91 6.08
CA PHE A 136 14.81 4.69 7.38
C PHE A 136 15.48 3.52 8.14
N TYR A 137 15.79 2.43 7.45
CA TYR A 137 16.36 1.24 8.08
C TYR A 137 17.83 1.40 8.50
N LYS A 138 18.56 2.30 7.84
CA LYS A 138 19.92 2.71 8.20
C LYS A 138 19.95 3.88 9.19
N HIS A 139 18.80 4.45 9.58
CA HIS A 139 18.75 5.55 10.53
C HIS A 139 19.25 5.09 11.91
N PRO A 140 20.06 5.86 12.66
CA PRO A 140 20.61 5.44 13.96
C PRO A 140 19.57 5.25 15.08
N ASN A 141 18.31 5.62 14.86
CA ASN A 141 17.27 5.59 15.89
C ASN A 141 16.32 4.41 15.63
N ASP A 142 16.26 3.48 16.56
CA ASP A 142 15.47 2.24 16.41
C ASP A 142 13.96 2.48 16.33
N THR A 143 13.44 3.57 16.90
CA THR A 143 12.02 3.94 16.73
C THR A 143 11.72 4.25 15.26
N ILE A 144 12.65 4.91 14.56
CA ILE A 144 12.52 5.20 13.12
C ILE A 144 12.67 3.92 12.29
N LYS A 145 13.70 3.10 12.57
CA LYS A 145 13.91 1.83 11.86
C LYS A 145 12.67 0.92 11.90
N ASN A 146 11.96 0.94 13.02
CA ASN A 146 10.79 0.11 13.23
C ASN A 146 9.47 0.78 12.78
N ARG A 147 9.46 2.07 12.45
CA ARG A 147 8.21 2.80 12.15
C ARG A 147 7.65 2.52 10.76
N PHE A 148 8.53 2.30 9.78
CA PHE A 148 8.16 2.26 8.36
C PHE A 148 8.16 0.85 7.77
N GLY A 149 7.23 0.60 6.86
CA GLY A 149 7.12 -0.66 6.11
C GLY A 149 6.56 -0.45 4.71
N LEU A 150 6.32 -1.54 3.99
CA LEU A 150 5.74 -1.51 2.64
C LEU A 150 4.32 -2.08 2.62
N CYS A 151 3.47 -1.44 1.81
CA CYS A 151 2.27 -2.03 1.25
C CYS A 151 2.52 -2.32 -0.24
N ILE A 152 2.25 -3.55 -0.69
CA ILE A 152 2.35 -3.90 -2.11
C ILE A 152 0.94 -3.95 -2.70
N ASP A 153 0.67 -3.09 -3.67
CA ASP A 153 -0.58 -3.11 -4.43
C ASP A 153 -0.39 -3.82 -5.77
N THR A 154 -1.19 -4.86 -6.02
CA THR A 154 -1.08 -5.67 -7.24
C THR A 154 -1.51 -4.93 -8.51
N CYS A 155 -2.50 -4.03 -8.44
CA CYS A 155 -2.87 -3.17 -9.56
C CYS A 155 -1.75 -2.19 -9.89
N HIS A 156 -1.13 -1.58 -8.88
CA HIS A 156 -0.08 -0.59 -9.05
C HIS A 156 1.19 -1.17 -9.66
N ILE A 157 1.70 -2.28 -9.12
CA ILE A 157 2.90 -2.91 -9.70
C ILE A 157 2.64 -3.45 -11.11
N PHE A 158 1.42 -3.86 -11.42
CA PHE A 158 1.04 -4.21 -12.80
C PHE A 158 0.98 -2.97 -13.71
N ALA A 159 0.35 -1.90 -13.25
CA ALA A 159 0.29 -0.63 -13.98
C ALA A 159 1.67 0.01 -14.16
N SER A 160 2.62 -0.21 -13.26
CA SER A 160 4.00 0.30 -13.36
C SER A 160 4.90 -0.53 -14.28
N GLY A 161 4.46 -1.73 -14.69
CA GLY A 161 5.10 -2.55 -15.73
C GLY A 161 5.57 -3.94 -15.30
N TYR A 162 5.32 -4.37 -14.07
CA TYR A 162 5.64 -5.72 -13.63
C TYR A 162 4.53 -6.70 -14.01
N ASP A 163 4.82 -7.63 -14.94
CA ASP A 163 3.85 -8.63 -15.39
C ASP A 163 3.63 -9.75 -14.36
N ILE A 164 2.94 -9.44 -13.27
CA ILE A 164 2.66 -10.34 -12.15
C ILE A 164 1.71 -11.49 -12.49
N ARG A 165 1.19 -11.57 -13.73
CA ARG A 165 0.56 -12.78 -14.27
C ARG A 165 1.58 -13.91 -14.38
N LYS A 166 2.86 -13.55 -14.53
CA LYS A 166 4.00 -14.46 -14.57
C LYS A 166 4.64 -14.53 -13.19
N LYS A 167 4.84 -15.75 -12.69
CA LYS A 167 5.51 -16.02 -11.40
C LYS A 167 6.90 -15.37 -11.31
N LEU A 168 7.62 -15.26 -12.43
CA LEU A 168 8.95 -14.66 -12.49
C LEU A 168 8.96 -13.18 -12.08
N ALA A 169 7.96 -12.39 -12.47
CA ALA A 169 7.90 -10.97 -12.11
C ALA A 169 7.67 -10.79 -10.60
N LEU A 170 6.78 -11.59 -10.01
CA LEU A 170 6.53 -11.54 -8.57
C LEU A 170 7.76 -11.98 -7.77
N ASN A 171 8.44 -13.06 -8.21
CA ASN A 171 9.69 -13.50 -7.61
C ASN A 171 10.79 -12.43 -7.71
N TYR A 172 10.87 -11.71 -8.83
CA TYR A 172 11.82 -10.63 -9.02
C TYR A 172 11.59 -9.52 -8.00
N ILE A 173 10.35 -9.03 -7.86
CA ILE A 173 9.97 -8.01 -6.88
C ILE A 173 10.39 -8.42 -5.47
N PHE A 174 10.05 -9.64 -5.05
CA PHE A 174 10.40 -10.12 -3.71
C PHE A 174 11.89 -10.29 -3.52
N LYS A 175 12.62 -10.76 -4.53
CA LYS A 175 14.08 -10.87 -4.45
C LYS A 175 14.75 -9.51 -4.28
N ILE A 176 14.26 -8.47 -4.98
CA ILE A 176 14.78 -7.11 -4.82
C ILE A 176 14.49 -6.58 -3.41
N ILE A 177 13.25 -6.70 -2.94
CA ILE A 177 12.85 -6.24 -1.61
C ILE A 177 13.66 -6.95 -0.52
N ASP A 178 13.76 -8.28 -0.59
CA ASP A 178 14.46 -9.09 0.41
C ASP A 178 15.95 -8.74 0.46
N LYS A 179 16.59 -8.60 -0.71
CA LYS A 179 18.00 -8.23 -0.80
C LYS A 179 18.28 -6.82 -0.28
N SER A 180 17.39 -5.86 -0.54
CA SER A 180 17.62 -4.45 -0.18
C SER A 180 17.26 -4.12 1.26
N ILE A 181 16.07 -4.53 1.71
CA ILE A 181 15.51 -4.10 3.00
C ILE A 181 15.01 -5.25 3.87
N GLY A 182 14.96 -6.48 3.35
CA GLY A 182 14.41 -7.66 4.01
C GLY A 182 12.94 -7.86 3.70
N ILE A 183 12.55 -9.11 3.43
CA ILE A 183 11.17 -9.46 3.06
C ILE A 183 10.18 -9.17 4.20
N ASP A 184 10.65 -9.18 5.44
CA ASP A 184 9.84 -8.86 6.63
C ASP A 184 9.32 -7.42 6.62
N LYS A 185 9.86 -6.54 5.77
CA LYS A 185 9.39 -5.14 5.64
C LYS A 185 8.09 -5.02 4.85
N ILE A 186 7.67 -6.06 4.13
CA ILE A 186 6.33 -6.12 3.54
C ILE A 186 5.33 -6.41 4.66
N LYS A 187 4.45 -5.46 4.96
CA LYS A 187 3.50 -5.56 6.07
C LYS A 187 2.05 -5.68 5.63
N LEU A 188 1.76 -5.43 4.36
CA LEU A 188 0.43 -5.46 3.80
C LEU A 188 0.47 -5.69 2.29
N PHE A 189 -0.55 -6.37 1.76
CA PHE A 189 -0.87 -6.34 0.34
C PHE A 189 -2.24 -5.73 0.12
N HIS A 190 -2.33 -4.82 -0.84
CA HIS A 190 -3.58 -4.51 -1.51
C HIS A 190 -3.69 -5.42 -2.73
N VAL A 191 -4.71 -6.28 -2.75
CA VAL A 191 -4.90 -7.26 -3.82
C VAL A 191 -6.05 -6.79 -4.70
N ASN A 192 -5.70 -6.05 -5.73
CA ASN A 192 -6.61 -5.46 -6.70
C ASN A 192 -6.34 -6.03 -8.10
N ASP A 193 -7.40 -6.29 -8.87
CA ASP A 193 -7.24 -6.49 -10.31
C ASP A 193 -7.09 -5.11 -10.97
N SER A 194 -6.56 -5.07 -12.19
CA SER A 194 -6.36 -3.81 -12.92
C SER A 194 -7.35 -3.69 -14.05
N LYS A 195 -8.05 -2.56 -14.13
CA LYS A 195 -8.91 -2.23 -15.28
C LYS A 195 -8.09 -1.90 -16.53
N LYS A 196 -6.82 -1.55 -16.36
CA LYS A 196 -5.95 -1.02 -17.40
C LYS A 196 -4.81 -2.00 -17.72
N GLU A 197 -4.17 -1.76 -18.86
CA GLU A 197 -3.15 -2.66 -19.39
C GLU A 197 -1.84 -2.62 -18.57
N LEU A 198 -1.03 -3.66 -18.73
CA LEU A 198 0.33 -3.73 -18.16
C LEU A 198 1.12 -2.48 -18.55
N GLY A 199 1.77 -1.84 -17.58
CA GLY A 199 2.59 -0.66 -17.84
C GLY A 199 1.82 0.60 -18.23
N SER A 200 0.49 0.63 -18.06
CA SER A 200 -0.32 1.79 -18.43
C SER A 200 -0.09 3.03 -17.58
N LYS A 201 0.53 2.89 -16.39
CA LYS A 201 0.68 3.96 -15.39
C LYS A 201 -0.65 4.62 -15.02
N ILE A 202 -1.71 3.82 -14.95
CA ILE A 202 -3.05 4.28 -14.59
C ILE A 202 -3.54 3.43 -13.44
N ASP A 203 -3.69 4.05 -12.29
CA ASP A 203 -4.36 3.46 -11.14
C ASP A 203 -5.89 3.44 -11.37
N ARG A 204 -6.38 2.27 -11.80
CA ARG A 204 -7.81 1.96 -11.85
C ARG A 204 -8.03 0.50 -11.46
N HIS A 205 -8.44 0.30 -10.21
CA HIS A 205 -8.79 -1.01 -9.69
C HIS A 205 -10.01 -1.59 -10.42
N GLU A 206 -10.04 -2.92 -10.50
CA GLU A 206 -11.16 -3.68 -11.00
C GLU A 206 -11.46 -4.85 -10.06
N ASN A 207 -12.70 -5.32 -10.09
CA ASN A 207 -13.11 -6.52 -9.37
C ASN A 207 -12.28 -7.73 -9.81
N ILE A 208 -11.94 -8.60 -8.86
CA ILE A 208 -11.07 -9.74 -9.14
C ILE A 208 -11.64 -10.63 -10.24
N GLY A 209 -10.87 -10.81 -11.32
CA GLY A 209 -11.25 -11.62 -12.47
C GLY A 209 -11.94 -10.87 -13.59
N TYR A 210 -12.25 -9.59 -13.41
CA TYR A 210 -12.81 -8.72 -14.44
C TYR A 210 -11.77 -7.78 -15.05
N GLY A 211 -10.54 -7.78 -14.50
CA GLY A 211 -9.44 -6.96 -14.99
C GLY A 211 -8.41 -7.73 -15.82
N LYS A 212 -7.29 -7.06 -16.06
CA LYS A 212 -6.20 -7.47 -16.95
C LYS A 212 -5.14 -8.34 -16.26
N ILE A 213 -5.09 -8.36 -14.92
CA ILE A 213 -4.26 -9.31 -14.16
C ILE A 213 -4.95 -10.68 -14.18
N GLY A 214 -6.27 -10.65 -13.96
CA GLY A 214 -7.12 -11.81 -14.07
C GLY A 214 -7.09 -12.72 -12.85
N LYS A 215 -8.18 -13.48 -12.72
CA LYS A 215 -8.52 -14.28 -11.55
C LYS A 215 -7.43 -15.28 -11.15
N ASN A 216 -6.94 -16.07 -12.10
CA ASN A 216 -5.98 -17.15 -11.82
C ASN A 216 -4.66 -16.61 -11.29
N SER A 217 -4.19 -15.49 -11.84
CA SER A 217 -2.99 -14.78 -11.38
C SER A 217 -3.16 -14.30 -9.94
N ILE A 218 -4.30 -13.65 -9.63
CA ILE A 218 -4.60 -13.18 -8.28
C ILE A 218 -4.72 -14.34 -7.28
N VAL A 219 -5.37 -15.45 -7.62
CA VAL A 219 -5.42 -16.65 -6.75
C VAL A 219 -4.00 -17.13 -6.41
N ASN A 220 -3.10 -17.17 -7.39
CA ASN A 220 -1.72 -17.60 -7.17
C ASN A 220 -0.95 -16.64 -6.25
N ILE A 221 -1.13 -15.33 -6.44
CA ILE A 221 -0.55 -14.29 -5.59
C ILE A 221 -1.06 -14.44 -4.16
N VAL A 222 -2.38 -14.56 -3.95
CA VAL A 222 -3.00 -14.73 -2.62
C VAL A 222 -2.48 -15.99 -1.92
N LYS A 223 -2.37 -17.12 -2.63
CA LYS A 223 -1.81 -18.36 -2.06
C LYS A 223 -0.37 -18.17 -1.59
N PHE A 224 0.42 -17.38 -2.31
CA PHE A 224 1.79 -17.05 -1.91
C PHE A 224 1.82 -16.14 -0.68
N ILE A 225 1.07 -15.04 -0.70
CA ILE A 225 0.98 -14.08 0.42
C ILE A 225 0.51 -14.77 1.70
N LYS A 226 -0.47 -15.67 1.61
CA LYS A 226 -0.98 -16.45 2.76
C LYS A 226 0.12 -17.29 3.41
N LYS A 227 1.04 -17.88 2.63
CA LYS A 227 2.16 -18.66 3.19
C LYS A 227 3.13 -17.79 3.98
N MET A 228 3.20 -16.50 3.68
CA MET A 228 4.02 -15.53 4.42
C MET A 228 3.31 -14.96 5.65
N GLY A 229 2.02 -15.23 5.84
CA GLY A 229 1.23 -14.69 6.94
C GLY A 229 0.99 -13.17 6.87
N ILE A 230 1.15 -12.56 5.68
CA ILE A 230 0.99 -11.11 5.50
C ILE A 230 -0.50 -10.79 5.24
N PRO A 231 -1.06 -9.74 5.87
CA PRO A 231 -2.44 -9.34 5.69
C PRO A 231 -2.74 -8.88 4.26
N ILE A 232 -4.00 -9.03 3.84
CA ILE A 232 -4.49 -8.64 2.52
C ILE A 232 -5.74 -7.76 2.68
N ILE A 233 -5.79 -6.66 1.93
CA ILE A 233 -6.97 -5.80 1.79
C ILE A 233 -7.38 -5.76 0.30
N LEU A 234 -8.69 -5.68 0.06
CA LEU A 234 -9.27 -5.42 -1.26
C LEU A 234 -9.75 -3.97 -1.30
N GLU A 235 -9.43 -3.27 -2.39
CA GLU A 235 -9.89 -1.91 -2.68
C GLU A 235 -10.64 -1.87 -4.01
N THR A 236 -11.29 -3.00 -4.34
CA THR A 236 -12.06 -3.16 -5.56
C THR A 236 -13.31 -2.27 -5.55
N PRO A 237 -13.77 -1.75 -6.70
CA PRO A 237 -14.97 -0.91 -6.78
C PRO A 237 -16.19 -1.57 -6.13
N LYS A 238 -17.08 -0.78 -5.52
CA LYS A 238 -18.29 -1.34 -4.91
C LYS A 238 -19.22 -1.85 -6.01
N ARG A 239 -19.95 -2.94 -5.76
CA ARG A 239 -20.89 -3.54 -6.71
C ARG A 239 -21.98 -2.57 -7.20
N SER A 240 -22.32 -1.54 -6.41
CA SER A 240 -23.22 -0.44 -6.80
C SER A 240 -22.71 0.42 -7.96
N ASP A 241 -21.39 0.45 -8.17
CA ASP A 241 -20.75 1.27 -9.20
C ASP A 241 -20.83 0.61 -10.59
N LEU A 242 -21.20 -0.67 -10.65
CA LEU A 242 -21.47 -1.41 -11.89
C LEU A 242 -22.87 -1.13 -12.46
N VAL A 243 -23.81 -0.68 -11.62
CA VAL A 243 -25.19 -0.41 -12.04
C VAL A 243 -25.33 0.97 -12.74
N LYS A 244 -24.38 1.88 -12.51
CA LYS A 244 -24.43 3.25 -13.08
C LYS A 244 -23.89 3.38 -14.52
N ASN A 245 -23.44 2.29 -15.14
CA ASN A 245 -22.95 2.29 -16.54
C ASN A 245 -23.93 1.66 -17.54
N LYS A 246 -25.23 1.66 -17.24
CA LYS A 246 -26.27 1.62 -18.28
C LYS A 246 -26.65 3.06 -18.61
N TRP A 247 -25.90 3.67 -19.52
CA TRP A 247 -26.42 4.82 -20.26
C TRP A 247 -27.30 4.25 -21.37
N GLU A 248 -28.56 4.69 -21.38
CA GLU A 248 -29.49 4.58 -22.50
C GLU A 248 -28.91 5.24 -23.76
#